data_AF-A0A0U1KPV6-F1
#
_entry.id   AF-A0A0U1KPV6-F1
#
_cell.length_a   1.000
_cell.length_b   1.000
_cell.length_c   1.000
_cell.angle_alpha   90.00
_cell.angle_beta   90.00
_cell.angle_gamma   90.00
#
_symmetry.space_group_name_H-M   'P 1'
#
loop_
_entity.id
_entity.type
_entity.pdbx_description
1 polymer ?
#
loop_
_entity_poly.entity_id
_entity_poly.type
_entity_poly.pdbx_seq_one_letter_code
_entity_poly.pdbx_strand_id
1 'polypeptide(L)' 'MLSTAVGMIRFPDLYTRLHAGSKCLIAAAISVLMGCIVMEGIGFVSLKLLVIIFFLLLTNPIAIHVIANSATNYTNK' A
#
# COMPACT_ATOMS: atom_id res chain seq x y z
N MET A 1 4.47 9.09 2.10
CA MET A 1 3.01 9.26 2.30
C MET A 1 2.43 10.51 1.64
N LEU A 2 3.03 11.71 1.75
CA LEU A 2 2.46 12.90 1.10
C LEU A 2 2.24 12.76 -0.42
N SER A 3 3.18 12.14 -1.15
CA SER A 3 3.05 11.96 -2.60
C SER A 3 1.84 11.11 -3.02
N THR A 4 1.41 10.14 -2.21
CA THR A 4 0.21 9.34 -2.53
C THR A 4 -1.06 10.15 -2.33
N ALA A 5 -1.14 10.94 -1.26
CA ALA A 5 -2.27 11.84 -1.01
C ALA A 5 -2.45 12.86 -2.14
N VAL A 6 -1.34 13.45 -2.62
CA VAL A 6 -1.36 14.37 -3.77
C VAL A 6 -1.74 13.64 -5.07
N GLY A 7 -1.21 12.43 -5.29
CA GLY A 7 -1.54 11.61 -6.46
C GLY A 7 -3.03 11.24 -6.53
N MET A 8 -3.65 10.89 -5.42
CA MET A 8 -5.08 10.55 -5.36
C MET A 8 -6.01 11.72 -5.72
N ILE A 9 -5.58 12.96 -5.43
CA ILE A 9 -6.34 14.18 -5.74
C ILE A 9 -6.16 14.58 -7.20
N ARG A 10 -4.97 14.35 -7.79
CA ARG A 10 -4.63 14.82 -9.14
C ARG A 10 -5.02 13.84 -10.26
N PHE A 11 -5.11 12.54 -9.99
CA PHE A 11 -5.54 11.58 -11.00
C PHE A 11 -7.07 11.52 -11.11
N PRO A 12 -7.67 11.71 -12.31
CA PRO A 12 -9.11 11.71 -12.50
C PRO A 12 -9.73 10.31 -12.57
N ASP A 13 -8.97 9.27 -12.90
CA ASP A 13 -9.46 7.90 -13.09
C ASP A 13 -9.18 6.98 -11.87
N LEU A 14 -10.14 6.12 -11.53
CA LEU A 14 -10.07 5.25 -10.34
C LEU A 14 -8.93 4.22 -10.42
N TYR A 15 -8.72 3.59 -11.57
CA TYR A 15 -7.63 2.61 -11.74
C TYR A 15 -6.26 3.29 -11.67
N THR A 16 -6.16 4.48 -12.26
CA THR A 16 -4.93 5.28 -12.25
C THR A 16 -4.58 5.76 -10.84
N ARG A 17 -5.59 6.13 -10.03
CA ARG A 17 -5.42 6.44 -8.60
C ARG A 17 -4.97 5.22 -7.78
N LEU A 18 -5.60 4.06 -7.99
CA LEU A 18 -5.25 2.82 -7.27
C LEU A 18 -3.84 2.34 -7.58
N HIS A 19 -3.42 2.43 -8.85
CA HIS A 19 -2.07 2.07 -9.29
C HIS A 19 -1.01 3.00 -8.68
N ALA A 20 -1.22 4.31 -8.75
CA ALA A 20 -0.31 5.30 -8.17
C ALA A 20 -0.22 5.19 -6.64
N GLY A 21 -1.37 5.01 -5.98
CA GLY A 21 -1.46 4.92 -4.53
C GLY A 21 -0.76 3.67 -3.98
N SER A 22 -1.02 2.51 -4.57
CA SER A 22 -0.53 1.22 -4.05
C SER A 22 0.98 1.07 -4.15
N LYS A 23 1.57 1.53 -5.26
CA LYS A 23 3.03 1.53 -5.46
C LYS A 23 3.72 2.43 -4.44
N CYS A 24 3.21 3.64 -4.26
CA CYS A 24 3.77 4.60 -3.31
C CYS A 24 3.55 4.16 -1.86
N LEU A 25 2.45 3.45 -1.56
CA LEU A 25 2.12 2.99 -0.21
C LEU A 25 3.06 1.86 0.24
N ILE A 26 3.35 0.88 -0.63
CA ILE A 26 4.29 -0.20 -0.34
C ILE A 26 5.70 0.36 -0.14
N ALA A 27 6.16 1.25 -1.03
CA ALA A 27 7.48 1.86 -0.91
C ALA A 27 7.62 2.67 0.41
N ALA A 28 6.59 3.43 0.78
CA ALA A 28 6.60 4.19 2.03
C ALA A 28 6.58 3.27 3.26
N ALA A 29 5.74 2.24 3.27
CA ALA A 29 5.64 1.31 4.40
C ALA A 29 6.94 0.52 4.60
N ILE A 30 7.54 0.01 3.52
CA ILE A 30 8.83 -0.68 3.58
C ILE A 30 9.90 0.27 4.13
N SER A 31 9.98 1.50 3.63
CA SER A 31 10.99 2.47 4.09
C SER A 31 10.86 2.79 5.59
N VAL A 32 9.63 2.96 6.10
CA VAL A 32 9.38 3.26 7.52
C VAL A 32 9.70 2.05 8.40
N LEU A 33 9.24 0.85 7.99
CA LEU A 33 9.46 -0.38 8.74
C LEU A 33 10.96 -0.76 8.74
N MET A 34 11.67 -0.52 7.64
CA MET A 34 13.12 -0.69 7.57
C MET A 34 13.85 0.23 8.54
N GLY A 35 13.45 1.52 8.63
CA GLY A 35 14.00 2.45 9.61
C GLY A 35 13.74 2.03 11.06
N CYS A 36 12.56 1.46 11.32
CA CYS A 36 12.21 0.92 12.64
C CYS A 36 13.05 -0.31 13.01
N ILE A 37 13.33 -1.21 12.05
CA ILE A 37 14.23 -2.35 12.23
C ILE A 37 15.66 -1.90 12.54
N VAL A 38 16.16 -0.87 11.86
CA VAL A 38 17.50 -0.32 12.11
C VAL A 38 17.62 0.28 13.51
N MET A 39 16.55 0.88 14.03
CA MET A 39 16.54 1.53 15.35
C MET A 39 16.42 0.52 16.52
N GLU A 40 15.64 -0.54 16.36
CA GLU A 40 15.44 -1.59 17.37
C GLU A 40 16.55 -2.66 17.39
N GLY A 41 17.26 -2.86 16.26
CA GLY A 41 18.31 -3.89 16.13
C GLY A 41 17.77 -5.29 15.81
N ILE A 42 18.70 -6.26 15.66
CA ILE A 42 18.37 -7.65 15.27
C ILE A 42 17.82 -8.41 16.49
N GLY A 43 16.51 -8.34 16.70
CA GLY A 43 15.78 -9.06 17.74
C GLY A 43 14.46 -9.66 17.27
N PHE A 44 13.70 -10.28 18.19
CA PHE A 44 12.37 -10.83 17.91
C PHE A 44 11.38 -9.80 17.34
N VAL A 45 11.58 -8.53 17.67
CA VAL A 45 10.78 -7.40 17.17
C VAL A 45 10.96 -7.25 15.66
N SER A 46 12.21 -7.28 15.15
CA SER A 46 12.49 -7.19 13.71
C SER A 46 11.85 -8.31 12.91
N LEU A 47 11.76 -9.53 13.45
CA LEU A 47 11.09 -10.65 12.79
C LEU A 47 9.59 -10.39 12.62
N LYS A 48 8.93 -9.86 13.66
CA LYS A 48 7.51 -9.46 13.58
C LYS A 48 7.28 -8.35 12.57
N LEU A 49 8.17 -7.35 12.51
CA LEU A 49 8.10 -6.29 11.49
C LEU A 49 8.22 -6.84 10.07
N LEU A 50 9.11 -7.80 9.83
CA LEU A 50 9.25 -8.44 8.52
C LEU A 50 7.94 -9.14 8.09
N VAL A 51 7.28 -9.84 9.01
CA VAL A 51 5.97 -10.47 8.75
C VAL A 51 4.92 -9.42 8.41
N ILE A 52 4.92 -8.28 9.09
CA ILE A 52 4.00 -7.17 8.79
C ILE A 52 4.26 -6.60 7.39
N ILE A 53 5.52 -6.42 6.98
CA ILE A 53 5.87 -5.97 5.62
C ILE A 53 5.27 -6.92 4.59
N PHE A 54 5.47 -8.23 4.79
CA PHE A 54 4.96 -9.26 3.89
C PHE A 54 3.43 -9.24 3.81
N PHE A 55 2.76 -9.14 4.96
CA PHE A 55 1.31 -9.05 5.03
C PHE A 55 0.75 -7.80 4.32
N LEU A 56 1.42 -6.66 4.45
CA LEU A 56 1.03 -5.42 3.76
C LEU A 56 1.13 -5.56 2.24
N LEU A 57 2.19 -6.24 1.77
CA LEU A 57 2.44 -6.52 0.36
C LEU A 57 1.34 -7.40 -0.26
N LEU A 58 0.78 -8.33 0.51
CA LEU A 58 -0.35 -9.16 0.08
C LEU A 58 -1.67 -8.39 0.16
N THR A 59 -1.90 -7.63 1.23
CA THR A 59 -3.16 -6.91 1.45
C THR A 59 -3.44 -5.89 0.34
N ASN A 60 -2.42 -5.19 -0.15
CA ASN A 60 -2.58 -4.18 -1.19
C ASN A 60 -3.18 -4.70 -2.51
N PRO A 61 -2.64 -5.73 -3.18
CA PRO A 61 -3.22 -6.27 -4.40
C PRO A 61 -4.62 -6.86 -4.18
N ILE A 62 -4.89 -7.46 -3.01
CA ILE A 62 -6.21 -7.99 -2.67
C ILE A 62 -7.23 -6.83 -2.59
N ALA A 63 -6.88 -5.74 -1.91
CA ALA A 63 -7.71 -4.55 -1.79
C ALA A 63 -7.99 -3.91 -3.16
N ILE A 64 -6.95 -3.73 -4.00
CA ILE A 64 -7.11 -3.18 -5.35
C ILE A 64 -8.03 -4.04 -6.20
N HIS A 65 -7.89 -5.37 -6.13
CA HIS A 65 -8.71 -6.30 -6.90
C HIS A 65 -10.20 -6.22 -6.51
N VAL A 66 -10.49 -6.16 -5.21
CA VAL A 66 -11.88 -6.02 -4.72
C VAL A 66 -12.47 -4.66 -5.12
N ILE A 67 -11.70 -3.58 -5.00
CA ILE A 67 -12.14 -2.23 -5.37
C ILE A 67 -12.37 -2.14 -6.89
N ALA A 68 -11.47 -2.71 -7.70
CA ALA A 68 -11.60 -2.76 -9.15
C ALA A 68 -12.87 -3.52 -9.57
N ASN A 69 -13.13 -4.68 -8.98
CA ASN A 69 -14.33 -5.45 -9.25
C ASN A 69 -15.60 -4.69 -8.82
N SER A 70 -15.59 -4.03 -7.67
CA SER A 70 -16.71 -3.20 -7.22
C SER A 70 -16.96 -2.01 -8.14
N ALA A 71 -15.93 -1.28 -8.55
CA ALA A 71 -16.04 -0.13 -9.45
C ALA A 71 -16.65 -0.51 -10.81
N THR A 72 -16.25 -1.66 -11.38
CA THR A 72 -16.85 -2.18 -12.63
C THR A 72 -18.33 -2.52 -12.45
N ASN A 73 -18.73 -3.09 -11.32
CA ASN A 73 -20.13 -3.42 -11.04
C ASN A 73 -20.99 -2.15 -10.78
N TYR A 74 -20.41 -1.06 -10.26
CA TYR A 74 -21.11 0.21 -10.07
C TYR A 74 -21.44 0.93 -11.38
N THR A 75 -20.61 0.81 -12.42
CA THR A 75 -20.88 1.45 -13.72
C THR A 75 -21.83 0.66 -14.62
N ASN A 76 -22.17 -0.59 -14.25
CA ASN A 76 -23.04 -1.47 -15.02
C ASN A 76 -24.50 -1.52 -14.48
N LYS A 77 -24.81 -0.68 -13.48
CA LYS A 77 -26.18 -0.34 -13.06
C LYS A 77 -26.55 1.03 -13.58
#